data_AF-A0AA87F887-F1
#
_entry.id   AF-A0AA87F887-F1
#
_cell.length_a   1.000
_cell.length_b   1.000
_cell.length_c   1.000
_cell.angle_alpha   90.00
_cell.angle_beta   90.00
_cell.angle_gamma   90.00
#
_symmetry.space_group_name_H-M   'P 1'
#
loop_
_entity.id
_entity.type
_entity.pdbx_description
1 polymer ?
#
loop_
_entity_poly.entity_id
_entity_poly.type
_entity_poly.pdbx_seq_one_letter_code
_entity_poly.pdbx_strand_id
1 'polypeptide(L)'
;MNREELLDKLYLVRNGLYQIYDLEVECINLSNQKKNATLRQETLVESIEKNEETSGMEKVYRLAYMAILSLLFTTVSKFLFLGIGFGSTLVDIGFSSIIFWLLTKHMRRHEETWLSPVFYVLIFGAIVIPIINVMEVDFFQKWLLIVPIALAIFLGKSTYSTWIRFVNALIDEENSLVIQQNEKRKQEFDRIIATNKSIDQRVSILQNEMDTTARALYAFGDGWYPKDYYFLNAIEFFIHSLENFMANNVQEMILLYRNHVSVEQTLAYQRESNELQRANHINQERMMELLQHNNYLAEQQVHLLEKIDSNTSVQHLQSITIQHNHYH
;
A
#
# COMPACT_ATOMS: atom_id res chain seq x y z
N MET A 1 -63.66 2.05 -5.57
CA MET A 1 -62.65 0.99 -5.50
C MET A 1 -62.92 0.18 -4.25
N ASN A 2 -63.15 -1.12 -4.37
CA ASN A 2 -63.32 -1.98 -3.20
C ASN A 2 -61.92 -2.36 -2.63
N ARG A 3 -61.87 -2.97 -1.45
CA ARG A 3 -60.61 -3.28 -0.77
C ARG A 3 -59.73 -4.28 -1.54
N GLU A 4 -60.35 -5.31 -2.12
CA GLU A 4 -59.62 -6.33 -2.90
C GLU A 4 -59.00 -5.73 -4.16
N GLU A 5 -59.75 -4.90 -4.89
CA GLU A 5 -59.27 -4.15 -6.05
C GLU A 5 -58.14 -3.17 -5.68
N LEU A 6 -58.24 -2.53 -4.51
CA LEU A 6 -57.17 -1.67 -4.00
C LEU A 6 -55.91 -2.47 -3.65
N LEU A 7 -56.06 -3.62 -2.98
CA LEU A 7 -54.95 -4.49 -2.62
C LEU A 7 -54.21 -5.02 -3.86
N ASP A 8 -54.94 -5.49 -4.88
CA ASP A 8 -54.37 -5.93 -6.15
C ASP A 8 -53.58 -4.82 -6.85
N LYS A 9 -54.12 -3.59 -6.87
CA LYS A 9 -53.40 -2.44 -7.45
C LYS A 9 -52.16 -2.07 -6.64
N LEU A 10 -52.20 -2.17 -5.31
CA LEU A 10 -51.01 -1.93 -4.47
C LEU A 10 -49.92 -2.98 -4.72
N TYR A 11 -50.29 -4.25 -4.95
CA TYR A 11 -49.35 -5.28 -5.36
C TYR A 11 -48.64 -4.97 -6.69
N LEU A 12 -49.37 -4.40 -7.65
CA LEU A 12 -48.78 -3.93 -8.92
C LEU A 12 -47.82 -2.76 -8.70
N VAL A 13 -48.18 -1.80 -7.85
CA VAL A 13 -47.28 -0.68 -7.48
C VAL A 13 -46.02 -1.21 -6.78
N ARG A 14 -46.16 -2.15 -5.85
CA ARG A 14 -45.04 -2.78 -5.14
C ARG A 14 -44.09 -3.47 -6.12
N ASN A 15 -44.62 -4.28 -7.04
CA ASN A 15 -43.80 -5.01 -8.01
C ASN A 15 -43.03 -4.04 -8.92
N GLY A 16 -43.67 -2.95 -9.36
CA GLY A 16 -42.99 -1.92 -10.14
C GLY A 16 -41.90 -1.17 -9.35
N LEU A 17 -42.12 -0.91 -8.05
CA LEU A 17 -41.10 -0.33 -7.18
C LEU A 17 -39.90 -1.28 -6.96
N TYR A 18 -40.14 -2.58 -6.80
CA TYR A 18 -39.05 -3.58 -6.74
C TYR A 18 -38.28 -3.64 -8.06
N GLN A 19 -38.95 -3.57 -9.20
CA GLN A 19 -38.27 -3.52 -10.50
C GLN A 19 -37.33 -2.31 -10.62
N ILE A 20 -37.78 -1.11 -10.18
CA ILE A 20 -36.92 0.08 -10.16
C ILE A 20 -35.72 -0.12 -9.21
N TYR A 21 -35.96 -0.68 -8.03
CA TYR A 21 -34.91 -0.96 -7.05
C TYR A 21 -33.85 -1.95 -7.57
N ASP A 22 -34.27 -3.03 -8.22
CA ASP A 22 -33.36 -4.03 -8.81
C ASP A 22 -32.48 -3.40 -9.90
N LEU A 23 -33.05 -2.53 -10.74
CA LEU A 23 -32.31 -1.77 -11.76
C LEU A 23 -31.29 -0.79 -11.13
N GLU A 24 -31.65 -0.14 -10.03
CA GLU A 24 -30.76 0.74 -9.28
C GLU A 24 -29.56 -0.03 -8.69
N VAL A 25 -29.82 -1.20 -8.10
CA VAL A 25 -28.77 -2.10 -7.59
C VAL A 25 -27.83 -2.55 -8.70
N GLU A 26 -28.35 -2.91 -9.88
CA GLU A 26 -27.52 -3.25 -11.05
C GLU A 26 -26.63 -2.07 -11.47
N CYS A 27 -27.17 -0.84 -11.51
CA CYS A 27 -26.39 0.36 -11.81
C CYS A 27 -25.26 0.61 -10.81
N ILE A 28 -25.52 0.45 -9.51
CA ILE A 28 -24.50 0.62 -8.46
C ILE A 28 -23.39 -0.42 -8.61
N ASN A 29 -23.75 -1.68 -8.86
CA ASN A 29 -22.78 -2.75 -9.06
C ASN A 29 -21.88 -2.50 -10.28
N LEU A 30 -22.46 -2.07 -11.40
CA LEU A 30 -21.71 -1.71 -12.60
C LEU A 30 -20.77 -0.51 -12.39
N SER A 31 -21.22 0.51 -11.66
CA SER A 31 -20.39 1.67 -11.30
C SER A 31 -19.18 1.27 -10.42
N ASN A 32 -19.40 0.38 -9.45
CA ASN A 32 -18.34 -0.16 -8.61
C ASN A 32 -17.32 -1.00 -9.43
N GLN A 33 -17.79 -1.82 -10.37
CA GLN A 33 -16.91 -2.57 -11.27
C GLN A 33 -16.03 -1.63 -12.11
N LYS A 34 -16.62 -0.56 -12.67
CA LYS A 34 -15.88 0.46 -13.43
C LYS A 34 -14.80 1.13 -12.57
N LYS A 35 -15.13 1.54 -11.34
CA LYS A 35 -14.17 2.16 -10.41
C LYS A 35 -12.96 1.25 -10.15
N ASN A 36 -13.19 -0.03 -9.91
CA ASN A 36 -12.12 -1.01 -9.70
C ASN A 36 -11.27 -1.21 -10.96
N ALA A 37 -11.88 -1.17 -12.15
CA ALA A 37 -11.17 -1.29 -13.42
C ALA A 37 -10.29 -0.07 -13.71
N THR A 38 -10.77 1.15 -13.42
CA THR A 38 -9.97 2.39 -13.52
C THR A 38 -8.75 2.36 -12.60
N LEU A 39 -8.90 1.87 -11.37
CA LEU A 39 -7.78 1.76 -10.44
C LEU A 39 -6.69 0.80 -10.98
N ARG A 40 -7.08 -0.32 -11.60
CA ARG A 40 -6.13 -1.22 -12.28
C ARG A 40 -5.44 -0.54 -13.45
N GLN A 41 -6.17 0.29 -14.19
CA GLN A 41 -5.62 1.05 -15.32
C GLN A 41 -4.51 2.02 -14.87
N GLU A 42 -4.69 2.74 -13.77
CA GLU A 42 -3.70 3.66 -13.21
C GLU A 42 -2.40 2.92 -12.81
N THR A 43 -2.52 1.76 -12.16
CA THR A 43 -1.35 0.94 -11.78
C THR A 43 -0.57 0.40 -12.98
N LEU A 44 -1.23 0.16 -14.11
CA LEU A 44 -0.58 -0.32 -15.33
C LEU A 44 0.22 0.78 -16.02
N VAL A 45 -0.27 2.02 -16.02
CA VAL A 45 0.41 3.19 -16.63
C VAL A 45 1.73 3.50 -15.92
N GLU A 46 1.73 3.53 -14.59
CA GLU A 46 2.94 3.77 -13.78
C GLU A 46 4.05 2.75 -14.06
N SER A 47 3.67 1.51 -14.42
CA SER A 47 4.63 0.44 -14.73
C SER A 47 5.25 0.53 -16.13
N ILE A 48 4.66 1.30 -17.05
CA ILE A 48 5.10 1.44 -18.45
C ILE A 48 6.10 2.60 -18.60
N GLU A 49 5.94 3.67 -17.82
CA GLU A 49 6.69 4.93 -17.98
C GLU A 49 8.16 4.86 -17.49
N LYS A 50 8.54 3.82 -16.73
CA LYS A 50 9.85 3.73 -16.06
C LYS A 50 11.03 3.28 -16.96
N ASN A 51 10.85 3.15 -18.27
CA ASN A 51 11.77 2.37 -19.12
C ASN A 51 12.60 3.16 -20.16
N GLU A 52 12.71 4.48 -20.10
CA GLU A 52 13.51 5.25 -21.08
C GLU A 52 14.61 6.10 -20.45
N GLU A 53 15.87 5.65 -20.61
CA GLU A 53 17.09 6.41 -20.99
C GLU A 53 18.37 5.74 -20.43
N THR A 54 19.42 5.55 -21.25
CA THR A 54 20.82 5.44 -20.77
C THR A 54 21.83 5.71 -21.89
N SER A 55 22.82 6.60 -21.66
CA SER A 55 24.05 6.70 -22.46
C SER A 55 25.19 7.38 -21.68
N GLY A 56 26.30 6.66 -21.42
CA GLY A 56 27.55 7.26 -20.91
C GLY A 56 28.63 6.34 -20.30
N MET A 57 28.35 5.06 -19.99
CA MET A 57 29.20 4.23 -19.09
C MET A 57 30.17 3.22 -19.73
N GLU A 58 30.27 3.17 -21.07
CA GLU A 58 31.04 2.15 -21.79
C GLU A 58 32.53 2.06 -21.37
N LYS A 59 33.18 3.21 -21.18
CA LYS A 59 34.60 3.28 -20.80
C LYS A 59 34.87 2.68 -19.42
N VAL A 60 33.93 2.85 -18.48
CA VAL A 60 34.05 2.32 -17.11
C VAL A 60 33.92 0.81 -17.11
N TYR A 61 32.97 0.26 -17.88
CA TYR A 61 32.79 -1.19 -18.00
C TYR A 61 33.99 -1.90 -18.63
N ARG A 62 34.60 -1.26 -19.64
CA ARG A 62 35.81 -1.78 -20.27
C ARG A 62 36.99 -1.86 -19.31
N LEU A 63 37.19 -0.83 -18.51
CA LEU A 63 38.26 -0.77 -17.52
C LEU A 63 38.04 -1.79 -16.39
N ALA A 64 36.81 -1.92 -15.90
CA ALA A 64 36.43 -2.89 -14.88
C ALA A 64 36.66 -4.34 -15.34
N TYR A 65 36.24 -4.68 -16.57
CA TYR A 65 36.43 -6.02 -17.13
C TYR A 65 37.92 -6.41 -17.23
N MET A 66 38.77 -5.48 -17.67
CA MET A 66 40.22 -5.71 -17.74
C MET A 66 40.86 -5.87 -16.35
N ALA A 67 40.42 -5.09 -15.36
CA ALA A 67 40.92 -5.20 -13.99
C ALA A 67 40.59 -6.57 -13.36
N ILE A 68 39.37 -7.06 -13.57
CA ILE A 68 38.93 -8.38 -13.06
C ILE A 68 39.75 -9.51 -13.70
N LEU A 69 40.00 -9.45 -15.01
CA LEU A 69 40.84 -10.43 -15.69
C LEU A 69 42.28 -10.38 -15.19
N SER A 70 42.83 -9.18 -14.99
CA SER A 70 44.18 -9.01 -14.43
C SER A 70 44.29 -9.64 -13.04
N LEU A 71 43.29 -9.42 -12.17
CA LEU A 71 43.23 -10.02 -10.85
C LEU A 71 43.23 -11.55 -10.92
N LEU A 72 42.31 -12.14 -11.69
CA LEU A 72 42.21 -13.59 -11.87
C LEU A 72 43.53 -14.20 -12.36
N PHE A 73 44.15 -13.61 -13.39
CA PHE A 73 45.41 -14.11 -13.94
C PHE A 73 46.55 -14.01 -12.93
N THR A 74 46.65 -12.91 -12.16
CA THR A 74 47.69 -12.80 -11.13
C THR A 74 47.52 -13.80 -10.01
N THR A 75 46.29 -13.97 -9.52
CA THR A 75 45.97 -14.89 -8.43
C THR A 75 46.26 -16.33 -8.86
N VAL A 76 45.81 -16.74 -10.04
CA VAL A 76 46.09 -18.08 -10.60
C VAL A 76 47.59 -18.29 -10.82
N SER A 77 48.31 -17.27 -11.29
CA SER A 77 49.76 -17.36 -11.53
C SER A 77 50.56 -17.44 -10.23
N LYS A 78 50.16 -16.67 -9.20
CA LYS A 78 50.75 -16.73 -7.84
C LYS A 78 50.59 -18.13 -7.26
N PHE A 79 49.42 -18.73 -7.43
CA PHE A 79 49.17 -20.11 -7.00
C PHE A 79 50.02 -21.13 -7.79
N LEU A 80 49.95 -21.09 -9.13
CA LEU A 80 50.57 -22.09 -10.00
C LEU A 80 52.11 -22.04 -10.01
N PHE A 81 52.69 -20.85 -10.03
CA PHE A 81 54.14 -20.69 -10.20
C PHE A 81 54.90 -20.49 -8.89
N LEU A 82 54.25 -19.94 -7.86
CA LEU A 82 54.89 -19.66 -6.57
C LEU A 82 54.43 -20.59 -5.45
N GLY A 83 53.34 -21.35 -5.65
CA GLY A 83 52.82 -22.28 -4.64
C GLY A 83 52.28 -21.58 -3.38
N ILE A 84 52.05 -20.27 -3.44
CA ILE A 84 51.66 -19.44 -2.29
C ILE A 84 50.14 -19.40 -2.18
N GLY A 85 49.62 -19.69 -0.98
CA GLY A 85 48.31 -19.22 -0.54
C GLY A 85 47.11 -19.82 -1.27
N PHE A 86 46.90 -21.14 -1.16
CA PHE A 86 45.68 -21.79 -1.66
C PHE A 86 44.39 -21.15 -1.10
N GLY A 87 44.38 -20.81 0.20
CA GLY A 87 43.25 -20.13 0.84
C GLY A 87 42.99 -18.73 0.29
N SER A 88 44.02 -17.90 0.12
CA SER A 88 43.88 -16.56 -0.48
C SER A 88 43.48 -16.62 -1.96
N THR A 89 43.94 -17.64 -2.68
CA THR A 89 43.59 -17.88 -4.08
C THR A 89 42.09 -18.11 -4.25
N LEU A 90 41.48 -18.92 -3.38
CA LEU A 90 40.03 -19.16 -3.40
C LEU A 90 39.23 -17.91 -3.07
N VAL A 91 39.70 -17.09 -2.11
CA VAL A 91 39.06 -15.83 -1.75
C VAL A 91 39.09 -14.83 -2.91
N ASP A 92 40.24 -14.69 -3.58
CA ASP A 92 40.43 -13.80 -4.72
C ASP A 92 39.60 -14.21 -5.96
N ILE A 93 39.47 -15.52 -6.20
CA ILE A 93 38.59 -16.05 -7.26
C ILE A 93 37.12 -15.78 -6.93
N GLY A 94 36.71 -15.99 -5.67
CA GLY A 94 35.37 -15.66 -5.19
C GLY A 94 35.07 -14.16 -5.34
N PHE A 95 36.01 -13.31 -4.92
CA PHE A 95 35.94 -11.85 -5.04
C PHE A 95 35.81 -11.42 -6.51
N SER A 96 36.64 -11.95 -7.40
CA SER A 96 36.59 -11.66 -8.84
C SER A 96 35.25 -12.06 -9.47
N SER A 97 34.70 -13.21 -9.05
CA SER A 97 33.40 -13.71 -9.52
C SER A 97 32.24 -12.81 -9.05
N ILE A 98 32.29 -12.32 -7.81
CA ILE A 98 31.30 -11.38 -7.27
C ILE A 98 31.33 -10.06 -8.04
N ILE A 99 32.51 -9.50 -8.30
CA ILE A 99 32.65 -8.26 -9.08
C ILE A 99 32.14 -8.46 -10.51
N PHE A 100 32.49 -9.58 -11.15
CA PHE A 100 32.04 -9.90 -12.51
C PHE A 100 30.51 -10.03 -12.60
N TRP A 101 29.89 -10.68 -11.61
CA TRP A 101 28.44 -10.79 -11.52
C TRP A 101 27.78 -9.43 -11.30
N LEU A 102 28.31 -8.60 -10.40
CA LEU A 102 27.80 -7.24 -10.15
C LEU A 102 27.91 -6.35 -11.40
N LEU A 103 29.04 -6.42 -12.11
CA LEU A 103 29.29 -5.70 -13.36
C LEU A 103 28.24 -6.08 -14.43
N THR A 104 28.00 -7.39 -14.60
CA THR A 104 27.00 -7.90 -15.53
C THR A 104 25.57 -7.50 -15.14
N LYS A 105 25.25 -7.57 -13.84
CA LYS A 105 23.94 -7.20 -13.29
C LYS A 105 23.65 -5.71 -13.47
N HIS A 106 24.64 -4.84 -13.25
CA HIS A 106 24.46 -3.40 -13.38
C HIS A 106 24.24 -3.00 -14.86
N MET A 107 25.00 -3.59 -15.79
CA MET A 107 24.76 -3.37 -17.22
C MET A 107 23.37 -3.82 -17.68
N ARG A 108 22.81 -4.88 -17.08
CA ARG A 108 21.47 -5.37 -17.40
C ARG A 108 20.34 -4.48 -16.91
N ARG A 109 20.52 -3.80 -15.77
CA ARG A 109 19.43 -3.07 -15.11
C ARG A 109 19.14 -1.69 -15.67
N HIS A 110 20.04 -1.11 -16.49
CA HIS A 110 19.93 0.27 -16.97
C HIS A 110 19.59 1.30 -15.87
N GLU A 111 19.86 0.99 -14.59
CA GLU A 111 19.54 1.88 -13.48
C GLU A 111 20.58 2.99 -13.45
N GLU A 112 20.16 4.25 -13.66
CA GLU A 112 20.98 5.46 -13.48
C GLU A 112 21.51 5.67 -12.05
N THR A 113 21.19 4.76 -11.13
CA THR A 113 21.77 4.83 -9.79
C THR A 113 23.29 4.72 -9.91
N TRP A 114 23.94 5.81 -9.53
CA TRP A 114 25.38 5.93 -9.34
C TRP A 114 25.89 4.60 -8.82
N LEU A 115 26.75 3.93 -9.60
CA LEU A 115 27.50 2.76 -9.16
C LEU A 115 27.82 2.94 -7.69
N SER A 116 27.20 2.14 -6.82
CA SER A 116 27.32 2.31 -5.37
C SER A 116 28.81 2.53 -5.04
N PRO A 117 29.18 3.42 -4.10
CA PRO A 117 30.58 3.62 -3.70
C PRO A 117 31.34 2.30 -3.51
N VAL A 118 30.63 1.26 -3.05
CA VAL A 118 31.10 -0.12 -2.94
C VAL A 118 31.66 -0.66 -4.26
N PHE A 119 31.00 -0.45 -5.39
CA PHE A 119 31.44 -0.93 -6.70
C PHE A 119 32.75 -0.27 -7.17
N TYR A 120 32.91 1.04 -6.94
CA TYR A 120 34.17 1.72 -7.25
C TYR A 120 35.31 1.22 -6.36
N VAL A 121 35.04 0.98 -5.08
CA VAL A 121 36.02 0.37 -4.15
C VAL A 121 36.42 -1.03 -4.61
N LEU A 122 35.46 -1.83 -5.10
CA LEU A 122 35.73 -3.18 -5.62
C LEU A 122 36.59 -3.15 -6.89
N ILE A 123 36.29 -2.28 -7.86
CA ILE A 123 37.13 -2.10 -9.06
C ILE A 123 38.52 -1.62 -8.66
N PHE A 124 38.61 -0.66 -7.74
CA PHE A 124 39.88 -0.17 -7.24
C PHE A 124 40.71 -1.31 -6.60
N GLY A 125 40.07 -2.17 -5.80
CA GLY A 125 40.70 -3.39 -5.27
C GLY A 125 41.21 -4.32 -6.38
N ALA A 126 40.41 -4.55 -7.43
CA ALA A 126 40.81 -5.37 -8.57
C ALA A 126 42.01 -4.80 -9.35
N ILE A 127 42.24 -3.49 -9.30
CA ILE A 127 43.42 -2.83 -9.89
C ILE A 127 44.63 -2.90 -8.94
N VAL A 128 44.43 -2.68 -7.65
CA VAL A 128 45.50 -2.52 -6.66
C VAL A 128 46.09 -3.86 -6.19
N ILE A 129 45.26 -4.88 -5.97
CA ILE A 129 45.71 -6.20 -5.48
C ILE A 129 46.78 -6.84 -6.41
N PRO A 130 46.62 -6.86 -7.74
CA PRO A 130 47.66 -7.33 -8.66
C PRO A 130 48.99 -6.60 -8.50
N ILE A 131 48.95 -5.29 -8.27
CA ILE A 131 50.13 -4.44 -8.13
C ILE A 131 50.86 -4.77 -6.83
N ILE A 132 50.12 -4.87 -5.71
CA ILE A 132 50.68 -5.26 -4.40
C ILE A 132 51.35 -6.63 -4.51
N ASN A 133 50.67 -7.61 -5.12
CA ASN A 133 51.20 -8.96 -5.31
C ASN A 133 52.54 -8.98 -6.09
N VAL A 134 52.72 -8.07 -7.05
CA VAL A 134 53.99 -7.94 -7.79
C VAL A 134 55.06 -7.23 -6.94
N MET A 135 54.68 -6.31 -6.06
CA MET A 135 55.65 -5.62 -5.18
C MET A 135 56.19 -6.51 -4.06
N GLU A 136 55.39 -7.45 -3.55
CA GLU A 136 55.73 -8.34 -2.43
C GLU A 136 56.75 -9.44 -2.76
N VAL A 137 56.97 -9.74 -4.05
CA VAL A 137 57.78 -10.88 -4.49
C VAL A 137 59.19 -10.48 -4.96
N ASP A 138 60.13 -11.41 -4.95
CA ASP A 138 61.52 -11.18 -5.37
C ASP A 138 61.66 -10.88 -6.86
N PHE A 139 62.78 -10.27 -7.27
CA PHE A 139 63.02 -9.79 -8.64
C PHE A 139 62.68 -10.80 -9.74
N PHE A 140 63.07 -12.07 -9.61
CA PHE A 140 62.75 -13.11 -10.59
C PHE A 140 61.27 -13.52 -10.58
N GLN A 141 60.63 -13.51 -9.41
CA GLN A 141 59.22 -13.84 -9.24
C GLN A 141 58.30 -12.73 -9.79
N LYS A 142 58.76 -11.47 -9.83
CA LYS A 142 58.03 -10.35 -10.46
C LYS A 142 57.72 -10.63 -11.93
N TRP A 143 58.70 -11.15 -12.68
CA TRP A 143 58.51 -11.47 -14.10
C TRP A 143 57.47 -12.58 -14.31
N LEU A 144 57.38 -13.54 -13.38
CA LEU A 144 56.37 -14.59 -13.40
C LEU A 144 54.95 -14.07 -13.16
N LEU A 145 54.77 -12.89 -12.57
CA LEU A 145 53.46 -12.24 -12.37
C LEU A 145 53.15 -11.17 -13.42
N ILE A 146 54.16 -10.44 -13.91
CA ILE A 146 54.00 -9.39 -14.93
C ILE A 146 53.56 -9.97 -16.28
N VAL A 147 54.14 -11.10 -16.71
CA VAL A 147 53.80 -11.73 -18.00
C VAL A 147 52.31 -12.15 -18.06
N PRO A 148 51.75 -12.83 -17.03
CA PRO A 148 50.31 -13.11 -16.95
C PRO A 148 49.42 -11.86 -16.92
N ILE A 149 49.83 -10.77 -16.26
CA ILE A 149 49.08 -9.50 -16.26
C ILE A 149 49.00 -8.94 -17.68
N ALA A 150 50.12 -8.89 -18.39
CA ALA A 150 50.16 -8.40 -19.77
C ALA A 150 49.28 -9.26 -20.70
N LEU A 151 49.30 -10.58 -20.50
CA LEU A 151 48.42 -11.52 -21.20
C LEU A 151 46.94 -11.28 -20.88
N ALA A 152 46.60 -11.02 -19.62
CA ALA A 152 45.23 -10.72 -19.19
C ALA A 152 44.70 -9.43 -19.81
N ILE A 153 45.53 -8.38 -19.92
CA ILE A 153 45.17 -7.12 -20.60
C ILE A 153 44.97 -7.36 -22.10
N PHE A 154 45.84 -8.14 -22.73
CA PHE A 154 45.74 -8.47 -24.15
C PHE A 154 44.47 -9.29 -24.44
N LEU A 155 44.23 -10.36 -23.67
CA LEU A 155 43.03 -11.18 -23.76
C LEU A 155 41.78 -10.36 -23.47
N GLY A 156 41.81 -9.51 -22.43
CA GLY A 156 40.71 -8.62 -22.08
C GLY A 156 40.32 -7.68 -23.21
N LYS A 157 41.28 -7.16 -23.99
CA LYS A 157 40.97 -6.37 -25.20
C LYS A 157 40.26 -7.19 -26.28
N SER A 158 40.64 -8.46 -26.45
CA SER A 158 40.07 -9.35 -27.47
C SER A 158 38.68 -9.87 -27.07
N THR A 159 38.53 -10.34 -25.83
CA THR A 159 37.33 -11.01 -25.33
C THR A 159 36.24 -10.05 -24.86
N TYR A 160 36.56 -8.77 -24.63
CA TYR A 160 35.57 -7.75 -24.24
C TYR A 160 34.39 -7.66 -25.22
N SER A 161 34.66 -7.70 -26.53
CA SER A 161 33.60 -7.66 -27.56
C SER A 161 32.65 -8.85 -27.47
N THR A 162 33.16 -10.04 -27.13
CA THR A 162 32.37 -11.25 -26.95
C THR A 162 31.56 -11.20 -25.66
N TRP A 163 32.14 -10.67 -24.58
CA TRP A 163 31.42 -10.45 -23.33
C TRP A 163 30.30 -9.42 -23.47
N ILE A 164 30.52 -8.30 -24.18
CA ILE A 164 29.46 -7.33 -24.48
C ILE A 164 28.35 -7.98 -25.31
N ARG A 165 28.68 -8.77 -26.34
CA ARG A 165 27.66 -9.51 -27.11
C ARG A 165 26.86 -10.49 -26.24
N PHE A 166 27.51 -11.17 -25.31
CA PHE A 166 26.85 -12.06 -24.35
C PHE A 166 25.90 -11.28 -23.41
N VAL A 167 26.35 -10.16 -22.86
CA VAL A 167 25.54 -9.27 -22.01
C VAL A 167 24.36 -8.72 -22.79
N ASN A 168 24.59 -8.25 -24.02
CA ASN A 168 23.53 -7.74 -24.89
C ASN A 168 22.51 -8.82 -25.24
N ALA A 169 22.93 -10.06 -25.50
CA ALA A 169 21.99 -11.17 -25.74
C ALA A 169 21.12 -11.46 -24.51
N LEU A 170 21.68 -11.38 -23.29
CA LEU A 170 20.90 -11.51 -22.05
C LEU A 170 19.92 -10.34 -21.86
N ILE A 171 20.34 -9.12 -22.22
CA ILE A 171 19.48 -7.92 -22.20
C ILE A 171 18.37 -8.05 -23.23
N ASP A 172 18.67 -8.51 -24.44
CA ASP A 172 17.70 -8.69 -25.52
C ASP A 172 16.66 -9.77 -25.16
N GLU A 173 17.07 -10.86 -24.52
CA GLU A 173 16.16 -11.89 -24.01
C GLU A 173 15.22 -11.31 -22.93
N GLU A 174 15.78 -10.58 -21.95
CA GLU A 174 15.02 -9.93 -20.89
C GLU A 174 14.06 -8.86 -21.46
N ASN A 175 14.54 -8.03 -22.39
CA ASN A 175 13.74 -7.03 -23.09
C ASN A 175 12.64 -7.67 -23.93
N SER A 176 12.88 -8.81 -24.58
CA SER A 176 11.85 -9.51 -25.36
C SER A 176 10.70 -10.01 -24.46
N LEU A 177 11.02 -10.49 -23.26
CA LEU A 177 10.03 -10.88 -22.26
C LEU A 177 9.26 -9.67 -21.74
N VAL A 178 9.95 -8.56 -21.48
CA VAL A 178 9.32 -7.29 -21.06
C VAL A 178 8.41 -6.74 -22.15
N ILE A 179 8.82 -6.78 -23.42
CA ILE A 179 8.01 -6.36 -24.57
C ILE A 179 6.75 -7.23 -24.68
N GLN A 180 6.86 -8.57 -24.59
CA GLN A 180 5.69 -9.45 -24.60
C GLN A 180 4.75 -9.18 -23.41
N GLN A 181 5.30 -8.91 -22.23
CA GLN A 181 4.49 -8.52 -21.07
C GLN A 181 3.84 -7.15 -21.26
N ASN A 182 4.53 -6.19 -21.86
CA ASN A 182 3.99 -4.87 -22.21
C ASN A 182 2.87 -4.98 -23.24
N GLU A 183 3.01 -5.82 -24.26
CA GLU A 183 1.97 -6.08 -25.24
C GLU A 183 0.73 -6.70 -24.59
N LYS A 184 0.91 -7.69 -23.71
CA LYS A 184 -0.20 -8.28 -22.93
C LYS A 184 -0.87 -7.23 -22.05
N ARG A 185 -0.09 -6.40 -21.36
CA ARG A 185 -0.61 -5.29 -20.53
C ARG A 185 -1.38 -4.26 -21.36
N LYS A 186 -0.89 -3.91 -22.55
CA LYS A 186 -1.56 -3.00 -23.48
C LYS A 186 -2.88 -3.60 -23.99
N GLN A 187 -2.89 -4.88 -24.35
CA GLN A 187 -4.12 -5.57 -24.74
C GLN A 187 -5.14 -5.62 -23.60
N GLU A 188 -4.70 -5.86 -22.36
CA GLU A 188 -5.57 -5.84 -21.18
C GLU A 188 -6.13 -4.44 -20.91
N PHE A 189 -5.30 -3.40 -21.05
CA PHE A 189 -5.70 -2.00 -20.96
C PHE A 189 -6.77 -1.65 -22.00
N ASP A 190 -6.58 -2.02 -23.27
CA ASP A 190 -7.56 -1.78 -24.33
C ASP A 190 -8.89 -2.52 -24.07
N ARG A 191 -8.83 -3.74 -23.51
CA ARG A 191 -10.02 -4.49 -23.08
C ARG A 191 -10.76 -3.80 -21.94
N ILE A 192 -10.04 -3.25 -20.96
CA ILE A 192 -10.63 -2.49 -19.85
C ILE A 192 -11.36 -1.26 -20.40
N ILE A 193 -10.77 -0.51 -21.33
CA ILE A 193 -11.42 0.64 -21.97
C ILE A 193 -12.71 0.23 -22.70
N ALA A 194 -12.65 -0.83 -23.51
CA ALA A 194 -13.82 -1.36 -24.22
C ALA A 194 -14.93 -1.80 -23.25
N THR A 195 -14.54 -2.47 -22.16
CA THR A 195 -15.47 -2.92 -21.10
C THR A 195 -16.12 -1.73 -20.42
N ASN A 196 -15.34 -0.71 -20.03
CA ASN A 196 -15.86 0.51 -19.41
C ASN A 196 -16.87 1.23 -20.33
N LYS A 197 -16.58 1.30 -21.63
CA LYS A 197 -17.53 1.86 -22.61
C LYS A 197 -18.84 1.07 -22.68
N SER A 198 -18.76 -0.26 -22.63
CA SER A 198 -19.96 -1.11 -22.62
C SER A 198 -20.77 -0.96 -21.32
N ILE A 199 -20.09 -0.79 -20.18
CA ILE A 199 -20.72 -0.52 -18.89
C ILE A 199 -21.47 0.82 -18.95
N ASP A 200 -20.86 1.87 -19.49
CA ASP A 200 -21.50 3.18 -19.62
C ASP A 200 -22.77 3.13 -20.48
N GLN A 201 -22.74 2.36 -21.58
CA GLN A 201 -23.92 2.11 -22.40
C GLN A 201 -25.00 1.36 -21.62
N ARG A 202 -24.62 0.32 -20.87
CA ARG A 202 -25.55 -0.47 -20.06
C ARG A 202 -26.22 0.38 -18.97
N VAL A 203 -25.45 1.18 -18.25
CA VAL A 203 -25.98 2.11 -17.23
C VAL A 203 -26.97 3.09 -17.85
N SER A 204 -26.67 3.66 -19.02
CA SER A 204 -27.59 4.56 -19.71
C SER A 204 -28.90 3.87 -20.13
N ILE A 205 -28.84 2.60 -20.55
CA ILE A 205 -30.04 1.80 -20.85
C ILE A 205 -30.86 1.56 -19.59
N LEU A 206 -30.22 1.12 -18.50
CA LEU A 206 -30.90 0.85 -17.23
C LEU A 206 -31.57 2.11 -16.65
N GLN A 207 -30.90 3.27 -16.73
CA GLN A 207 -31.49 4.56 -16.33
C GLN A 207 -32.75 4.89 -17.14
N ASN A 208 -32.70 4.70 -18.47
CA ASN A 208 -33.88 4.90 -19.31
C ASN A 208 -35.02 3.90 -18.96
N GLU A 209 -34.69 2.65 -18.65
CA GLU A 209 -35.66 1.64 -18.20
C GLU A 209 -36.28 2.03 -16.85
N MET A 210 -35.48 2.51 -15.89
CA MET A 210 -35.95 3.04 -14.61
C MET A 210 -36.90 4.23 -14.82
N ASP A 211 -36.50 5.22 -15.62
CA ASP A 211 -37.32 6.41 -15.90
C ASP A 211 -38.63 6.07 -16.62
N THR A 212 -38.59 5.06 -17.50
CA THR A 212 -39.79 4.59 -18.21
C THR A 212 -40.73 3.86 -17.25
N THR A 213 -40.18 2.99 -16.40
CA THR A 213 -40.93 2.24 -15.38
C THR A 213 -41.55 3.20 -14.35
N ALA A 214 -40.79 4.19 -13.88
CA ALA A 214 -41.27 5.22 -12.97
C ALA A 214 -42.43 6.02 -13.59
N ARG A 215 -42.29 6.47 -14.84
CA ARG A 215 -43.38 7.17 -15.55
C ARG A 215 -44.63 6.30 -15.70
N ALA A 216 -44.47 5.01 -16.01
CA ALA A 216 -45.59 4.07 -16.11
C ALA A 216 -46.29 3.88 -14.75
N LEU A 217 -45.54 3.74 -13.66
CA LEU A 217 -46.07 3.65 -12.29
C LEU A 217 -46.81 4.91 -11.85
N TYR A 218 -46.26 6.09 -12.15
CA TYR A 218 -46.92 7.37 -11.87
C TYR A 218 -48.22 7.51 -12.65
N ALA A 219 -48.22 7.16 -13.94
CA ALA A 219 -49.43 7.18 -14.76
C ALA A 219 -50.48 6.16 -14.28
N PHE A 220 -50.05 4.95 -13.88
CA PHE A 220 -50.93 3.91 -13.34
C PHE A 220 -51.59 4.32 -12.03
N GLY A 221 -50.85 5.01 -11.15
CA GLY A 221 -51.37 5.50 -9.87
C GLY A 221 -52.13 6.81 -9.97
N ASP A 222 -52.21 7.43 -11.15
CA ASP A 222 -52.82 8.75 -11.30
C ASP A 222 -54.30 8.73 -10.88
N GLY A 223 -54.67 9.75 -10.11
CA GLY A 223 -56.02 9.90 -9.56
C GLY A 223 -56.38 9.04 -8.34
N TRP A 224 -55.56 8.06 -7.93
CA TRP A 224 -55.91 7.21 -6.77
C TRP A 224 -54.75 6.92 -5.80
N TYR A 225 -53.51 6.80 -6.28
CA TYR A 225 -52.35 6.53 -5.43
C TYR A 225 -51.68 7.85 -4.99
N PRO A 226 -51.26 7.97 -3.73
CA PRO A 226 -50.74 9.24 -3.23
C PRO A 226 -49.29 9.48 -3.69
N LYS A 227 -49.06 10.66 -4.30
CA LYS A 227 -47.81 11.03 -5.00
C LYS A 227 -46.56 10.96 -4.13
N ASP A 228 -46.70 11.22 -2.84
CA ASP A 228 -45.56 11.30 -1.91
C ASP A 228 -45.15 9.93 -1.34
N TYR A 229 -45.77 8.82 -1.77
CA TYR A 229 -45.60 7.50 -1.16
C TYR A 229 -45.12 6.43 -2.15
N TYR A 230 -44.46 6.83 -3.23
CA TYR A 230 -43.84 5.91 -4.20
C TYR A 230 -42.47 5.40 -3.72
N PHE A 231 -42.47 4.65 -2.62
CA PHE A 231 -41.27 4.00 -2.10
C PHE A 231 -41.65 2.74 -1.30
N LEU A 232 -40.72 1.78 -1.23
CA LEU A 232 -40.97 0.42 -0.74
C LEU A 232 -41.61 0.36 0.66
N ASN A 233 -41.09 1.15 1.60
CA ASN A 233 -41.58 1.18 2.98
C ASN A 233 -43.09 1.58 3.07
N ALA A 234 -43.51 2.61 2.33
CA ALA A 234 -44.91 3.02 2.36
C ALA A 234 -45.84 2.00 1.72
N ILE A 235 -45.45 1.42 0.56
CA ILE A 235 -46.30 0.44 -0.12
C ILE A 235 -46.44 -0.86 0.69
N GLU A 236 -45.37 -1.31 1.35
CA GLU A 236 -45.41 -2.47 2.25
C GLU A 236 -46.34 -2.22 3.44
N PHE A 237 -46.26 -1.04 4.05
CA PHE A 237 -47.15 -0.66 5.13
C PHE A 237 -48.62 -0.56 4.68
N PHE A 238 -48.87 0.00 3.49
CA PHE A 238 -50.22 0.11 2.93
C PHE A 238 -50.85 -1.26 2.67
N ILE A 239 -50.09 -2.19 2.04
CA ILE A 239 -50.53 -3.57 1.84
C ILE A 239 -50.83 -4.22 3.20
N HIS A 240 -49.91 -4.12 4.16
CA HIS A 240 -50.09 -4.67 5.50
C HIS A 240 -51.33 -4.12 6.20
N SER A 241 -51.60 -2.81 6.07
CA SER A 241 -52.76 -2.15 6.67
C SER A 241 -54.09 -2.68 6.11
N LEU A 242 -54.15 -2.98 4.80
CA LEU A 242 -55.36 -3.54 4.19
C LEU A 242 -55.54 -5.03 4.49
N GLU A 243 -54.46 -5.81 4.46
CA GLU A 243 -54.48 -7.24 4.76
C GLU A 243 -54.95 -7.50 6.20
N ASN A 244 -54.52 -6.65 7.13
CA ASN A 244 -54.87 -6.75 8.54
C ASN A 244 -56.13 -5.96 8.92
N PHE A 245 -56.94 -5.57 7.93
CA PHE A 245 -58.22 -4.88 8.15
C PHE A 245 -58.10 -3.58 8.96
N MET A 246 -56.91 -2.97 9.02
CA MET A 246 -56.65 -1.73 9.75
C MET A 246 -57.12 -0.51 8.96
N ALA A 247 -57.17 -0.63 7.62
CA ALA A 247 -57.68 0.38 6.72
C ALA A 247 -58.60 -0.22 5.66
N ASN A 248 -59.52 0.59 5.15
CA ASN A 248 -60.45 0.24 4.08
C ASN A 248 -60.26 1.10 2.82
N ASN A 249 -59.54 2.22 2.92
CA ASN A 249 -59.31 3.15 1.83
C ASN A 249 -57.94 3.83 1.92
N VAL A 250 -57.57 4.54 0.86
CA VAL A 250 -56.27 5.22 0.71
C VAL A 250 -56.02 6.28 1.79
N GLN A 251 -57.05 7.03 2.20
CA GLN A 251 -56.88 8.08 3.21
C GLN A 251 -56.56 7.49 4.58
N GLU A 252 -57.23 6.41 4.97
CA GLU A 252 -56.95 5.69 6.22
C GLU A 252 -55.52 5.12 6.24
N MET A 253 -55.07 4.50 5.15
CA MET A 253 -53.70 4.00 5.04
C MET A 253 -52.66 5.11 5.22
N ILE A 254 -52.85 6.27 4.56
CA ILE A 254 -51.95 7.42 4.69
C ILE A 254 -51.92 7.93 6.13
N LEU A 255 -53.09 8.03 6.78
CA LEU A 255 -53.18 8.49 8.17
C LEU A 255 -52.43 7.54 9.11
N LEU A 256 -52.66 6.24 8.98
CA LEU A 256 -51.95 5.22 9.77
C LEU A 256 -50.44 5.27 9.54
N TYR A 257 -50.00 5.43 8.31
CA TYR A 257 -48.58 5.51 7.99
C TYR A 257 -47.92 6.75 8.59
N ARG A 258 -48.55 7.93 8.48
CA ARG A 258 -48.04 9.18 9.08
C ARG A 258 -47.89 9.04 10.60
N ASN A 259 -48.90 8.47 11.25
CA ASN A 259 -48.85 8.22 12.69
C ASN A 259 -47.73 7.24 13.04
N HIS A 260 -47.60 6.15 12.30
CA HIS A 260 -46.53 5.16 12.50
C HIS A 260 -45.13 5.80 12.38
N VAL A 261 -44.87 6.55 11.30
CA VAL A 261 -43.59 7.24 11.10
C VAL A 261 -43.31 8.26 12.21
N SER A 262 -44.32 9.03 12.63
CA SER A 262 -44.18 10.01 13.72
C SER A 262 -43.82 9.33 15.04
N VAL A 263 -44.44 8.19 15.36
CA VAL A 263 -44.14 7.41 16.57
C VAL A 263 -42.74 6.83 16.50
N GLU A 264 -42.36 6.20 15.37
CA GLU A 264 -41.01 5.65 15.18
C GLU A 264 -39.92 6.73 15.31
N GLN A 265 -40.11 7.90 14.72
CA GLN A 265 -39.17 9.03 14.87
C GLN A 265 -39.05 9.45 16.34
N THR A 266 -40.17 9.57 17.05
CA THR A 266 -40.18 9.93 18.47
C THR A 266 -39.42 8.89 19.30
N LEU A 267 -39.64 7.61 19.04
CA LEU A 267 -38.94 6.51 19.73
C LEU A 267 -37.44 6.50 19.39
N ALA A 268 -37.06 6.76 18.16
CA ALA A 268 -35.66 6.86 17.74
C ALA A 268 -34.94 8.01 18.49
N TYR A 269 -35.54 9.20 18.52
CA TYR A 269 -35.00 10.33 19.30
C TYR A 269 -34.90 10.01 20.79
N GLN A 270 -35.88 9.31 21.37
CA GLN A 270 -35.81 8.88 22.77
C GLN A 270 -34.68 7.88 23.02
N ARG A 271 -34.41 6.95 22.10
CA ARG A 271 -33.29 6.00 22.21
C ARG A 271 -31.95 6.72 22.16
N GLU A 272 -31.75 7.60 21.17
CA GLU A 272 -30.53 8.39 21.05
C GLU A 272 -30.29 9.27 22.30
N SER A 273 -31.33 9.95 22.79
CA SER A 273 -31.23 10.74 24.02
C SER A 273 -30.85 9.88 25.22
N ASN A 274 -31.42 8.67 25.35
CA ASN A 274 -31.07 7.76 26.44
C ASN A 274 -29.62 7.26 26.32
N GLU A 275 -29.12 7.01 25.12
CA GLU A 275 -27.73 6.62 24.88
C GLU A 275 -26.76 7.76 25.22
N LEU A 276 -27.07 8.99 24.80
CA LEU A 276 -26.31 10.18 25.18
C LEU A 276 -26.31 10.42 26.69
N GLN A 277 -27.45 10.24 27.36
CA GLN A 277 -27.54 10.33 28.83
C GLN A 277 -26.66 9.28 29.52
N ARG A 278 -26.68 8.03 29.04
CA ARG A 278 -25.80 6.96 29.56
C ARG A 278 -24.32 7.29 29.36
N ALA A 279 -23.95 7.77 28.17
CA ALA A 279 -22.56 8.17 27.89
C ALA A 279 -22.11 9.33 28.80
N ASN A 280 -22.98 10.32 29.01
CA ASN A 280 -22.72 11.43 29.93
C ASN A 280 -22.58 10.96 31.38
N HIS A 281 -23.41 10.03 31.84
CA HIS A 281 -23.30 9.46 33.18
C HIS A 281 -21.97 8.75 33.38
N ILE A 282 -21.55 7.91 32.44
CA ILE A 282 -20.25 7.21 32.48
C ILE A 282 -19.10 8.22 32.51
N ASN A 283 -19.19 9.30 31.72
CA ASN A 283 -18.17 10.35 31.71
C ASN A 283 -18.14 11.12 33.04
N GLN A 284 -19.29 11.37 33.67
CA GLN A 284 -19.38 12.00 34.99
C GLN A 284 -18.79 11.10 36.08
N GLU A 285 -19.07 9.79 36.06
CA GLU A 285 -18.47 8.82 37.00
C GLU A 285 -16.94 8.80 36.87
N ARG A 286 -16.41 8.70 35.65
CA ARG A 286 -14.96 8.76 35.41
C ARG A 286 -14.34 10.08 35.87
N MET A 287 -15.03 11.21 35.65
CA MET A 287 -14.56 12.50 36.12
C MET A 287 -14.50 12.55 37.64
N MET A 288 -15.51 11.99 38.32
CA MET A 288 -15.51 11.88 39.79
C MET A 288 -14.37 10.99 40.31
N GLU A 289 -14.11 9.86 39.66
CA GLU A 289 -12.96 8.99 40.00
C GLU A 289 -11.63 9.73 39.83
N LEU A 290 -11.45 10.46 38.72
CA LEU A 290 -10.25 11.26 38.49
C LEU A 290 -10.07 12.37 39.52
N LEU A 291 -11.16 13.05 39.92
CA LEU A 291 -11.13 14.06 40.97
C LEU A 291 -10.78 13.44 42.33
N GLN A 292 -11.37 12.30 42.68
CA GLN A 292 -11.02 11.58 43.92
C GLN A 292 -9.55 11.14 43.93
N HIS A 293 -9.06 10.60 42.82
CA HIS A 293 -7.66 10.21 42.68
C HIS A 293 -6.72 11.43 42.77
N ASN A 294 -7.06 12.54 42.12
CA ASN A 294 -6.28 13.77 42.18
C ASN A 294 -6.23 14.33 43.61
N ASN A 295 -7.38 14.36 44.31
CA ASN A 295 -7.46 14.77 45.72
C ASN A 295 -6.59 13.87 46.61
N TYR A 296 -6.61 12.55 46.39
CA TYR A 296 -5.76 11.60 47.13
C TYR A 296 -4.26 11.85 46.89
N LEU A 297 -3.85 12.07 45.63
CA LEU A 297 -2.46 12.40 45.30
C LEU A 297 -2.02 13.72 45.93
N ALA A 298 -2.89 14.74 45.92
CA ALA A 298 -2.63 16.02 46.55
C ALA A 298 -2.43 15.87 48.07
N GLU A 299 -3.27 15.08 48.74
CA GLU A 299 -3.13 14.76 50.16
C GLU A 299 -1.81 14.05 50.46
N GLN A 300 -1.40 13.08 49.63
CA GLN A 300 -0.10 12.43 49.76
C GLN A 300 1.06 13.41 49.60
N GLN A 301 0.99 14.34 48.64
CA GLN A 301 2.02 15.36 48.46
C GLN A 301 2.11 16.28 49.68
N VAL A 302 0.98 16.69 50.26
CA VAL A 302 0.96 17.47 51.51
C VAL A 302 1.62 16.69 52.64
N HIS A 303 1.28 15.41 52.83
CA HIS A 303 1.92 14.58 53.85
C HIS A 303 3.42 14.36 53.62
N LEU A 304 3.87 14.27 52.37
CA LEU A 304 5.29 14.18 52.05
C LEU A 304 6.02 15.49 52.36
N LEU A 305 5.40 16.64 52.04
CA LEU A 305 5.94 17.96 52.39
C LEU A 305 6.03 18.14 53.91
N GLU A 306 5.00 17.77 54.67
CA GLU A 306 5.04 17.77 56.13
C GLU A 306 6.16 16.88 56.68
N LYS A 307 6.35 15.69 56.10
CA LYS A 307 7.47 14.81 56.48
C LYS A 307 8.83 15.41 56.15
N ILE A 308 8.98 16.04 54.98
CA ILE A 308 10.23 16.73 54.61
C ILE A 308 10.50 17.90 55.55
N ASP A 309 9.51 18.72 55.86
CA ASP A 309 9.65 19.83 56.82
C ASP A 309 10.01 19.32 58.22
N SER A 310 9.38 18.24 58.68
CA SER A 310 9.73 17.60 59.96
C SER A 310 11.15 17.01 59.96
N ASN A 311 11.59 16.38 58.86
CA ASN A 311 12.94 15.85 58.75
C ASN A 311 14.00 16.95 58.59
N THR A 312 13.68 18.03 57.88
CA THR A 312 14.59 19.16 57.67
C THR A 312 14.75 19.94 58.97
N SER A 313 13.69 20.11 59.75
CA SER A 313 13.77 20.68 61.11
C SER A 313 14.57 19.78 62.06
N VAL A 314 14.41 18.45 62.00
CA VAL A 314 15.23 17.49 62.77
C VAL A 314 16.70 17.51 62.34
N GLN A 315 17.00 17.56 61.04
CA GLN A 315 18.38 17.70 60.54
C GLN A 315 18.99 19.04 60.91
N HIS A 316 18.22 20.13 60.87
CA HIS A 316 18.67 21.43 61.37
C HIS A 316 19.02 21.35 62.87
N LEU A 317 18.17 20.73 63.69
CA LEU A 317 18.45 20.52 65.12
C LEU A 317 19.68 19.62 65.35
N GLN A 318 19.86 18.57 64.56
CA GLN A 318 21.05 17.71 64.64
C GLN A 318 22.32 18.44 64.19
N SER A 319 22.25 19.26 63.14
CA SER A 319 23.40 20.06 62.67
C SER A 319 23.84 21.11 63.70
N ILE A 320 22.89 21.71 64.43
CA ILE A 320 23.16 22.60 65.56
C ILE A 320 23.81 21.81 66.71
N THR A 321 23.36 20.58 66.97
CA THR A 321 23.90 19.73 68.03
C THR A 321 25.33 19.23 67.72
N ILE A 322 25.61 18.89 66.45
CA ILE A 322 26.94 18.46 66.02
C ILE A 322 27.93 19.63 66.01
N GLN A 323 27.51 20.84 65.59
CA GLN A 323 28.35 22.03 65.74
C GLN A 323 28.65 22.34 67.21
N HIS A 324 27.70 22.14 68.11
CA HIS A 324 27.93 22.37 69.54
C HIS A 324 28.95 21.38 70.14
N ASN A 325 28.99 20.13 69.66
CA ASN A 325 29.94 19.11 70.14
C ASN A 325 31.35 19.23 69.54
N HIS A 326 31.59 20.10 68.57
CA HIS A 326 32.93 20.33 68.00
C HIS A 326 33.70 21.47 68.66
N TYR A 327 33.11 22.16 69.65
CA TYR A 327 33.69 23.31 70.35
C TYR A 327 33.97 23.07 71.84
N HIS A 328 34.08 21.82 72.29
CA HIS A 328 34.44 21.48 73.67
C HIS A 328 35.61 20.51 73.78
#